data_AF-A0A2V6HIQ8-F1
#
_entry.id   AF-A0A2V6HIQ8-F1
#
_cell.length_a   1.000
_cell.length_b   1.000
_cell.length_c   1.000
_cell.angle_alpha   90.00
_cell.angle_beta   90.00
_cell.angle_gamma   90.00
#
_symmetry.space_group_name_H-M   'P 1'
#
loop_
_entity.id
_entity.type
_entity.pdbx_description
1 polymer ?
#
loop_
_entity_poly.entity_id
_entity_poly.type
_entity_poly.pdbx_seq_one_letter_code
_entity_poly.pdbx_strand_id
1 'polypeptide(L)'
;MENALRANADRRTTITPPIKPYLEEKMWFALFWLQPLREFWRRELGEKYFIKLQEVIPYSWLLDPTPLPQHAVIPRLEIHDWREAAKFSQKDRDLLLKVSGFSPLGWGSRGIALGSDLPHAEWEKRIEHALATFQSSPTILQKFHKGALFDHQYWDPDSGELKAMKGRVRLCPYYFVERDRVRLRGALATIAPADKKFLHGMSEAILVPSKTHFCSLGLQRLPR
;
A
#
# COMPACT_ATOMS: atom_id res chain seq x y z
N MET A 1 18.11 -14.11 -15.93
CA MET A 1 17.63 -12.75 -15.62
C MET A 1 18.74 -11.71 -15.77
N GLU A 2 19.93 -11.94 -15.22
CA GLU A 2 21.08 -11.02 -15.32
C GLU A 2 21.49 -10.63 -16.75
N ASN A 3 21.54 -11.58 -17.68
CA ASN A 3 21.86 -11.29 -19.09
C ASN A 3 20.84 -10.34 -19.76
N ALA A 4 19.56 -10.42 -19.38
CA ALA A 4 18.53 -9.53 -19.90
C ALA A 4 18.64 -8.12 -19.32
N LEU A 5 19.02 -8.01 -18.04
CA LEU A 5 19.29 -6.73 -17.37
C LEU A 5 20.49 -6.01 -17.99
N ARG A 6 21.59 -6.74 -18.21
CA ARG A 6 22.79 -6.19 -18.88
C ARG A 6 22.47 -5.76 -20.31
N ALA A 7 21.75 -6.57 -21.07
CA ALA A 7 21.31 -6.20 -22.41
C ALA A 7 20.40 -4.95 -22.43
N ASN A 8 19.57 -4.75 -21.40
CA ASN A 8 18.76 -3.53 -21.27
C ASN A 8 19.60 -2.30 -20.91
N ALA A 9 20.57 -2.44 -20.00
CA ALA A 9 21.51 -1.38 -19.64
C ALA A 9 22.35 -0.94 -20.86
N ASP A 10 22.79 -1.91 -21.68
CA ASP A 10 23.52 -1.68 -22.93
C ASP A 10 22.62 -1.22 -24.09
N ARG A 11 21.32 -1.00 -23.86
CA ARG A 11 20.31 -0.64 -24.86
C ARG A 11 20.16 -1.63 -26.03
N ARG A 12 20.59 -2.88 -25.86
CA ARG A 12 20.42 -3.98 -26.82
C ARG A 12 19.02 -4.57 -26.78
N THR A 13 18.31 -4.41 -25.66
CA THR A 13 16.91 -4.81 -25.51
C THR A 13 16.11 -3.72 -24.78
N THR A 14 14.83 -3.59 -25.12
CA THR A 14 13.92 -2.69 -24.42
C THR A 14 13.01 -3.50 -23.51
N ILE A 15 13.01 -3.19 -22.20
CA ILE A 15 12.09 -3.78 -21.24
C ILE A 15 10.95 -2.79 -21.00
N THR A 16 9.71 -3.25 -21.23
CA THR A 16 8.50 -2.44 -21.03
C THR A 16 7.52 -3.20 -20.11
N PRO A 17 7.12 -2.62 -18.96
CA PRO A 17 7.57 -1.34 -18.41
C PRO A 17 9.04 -1.39 -17.93
N PRO A 18 9.73 -0.25 -17.84
CA PRO A 18 11.12 -0.22 -17.39
C PRO A 18 11.23 -0.64 -15.91
N ILE A 19 12.41 -1.12 -15.53
CA ILE A 19 12.67 -1.61 -14.17
C ILE A 19 12.77 -0.42 -13.21
N LYS A 20 11.81 -0.30 -12.30
CA LYS A 20 11.72 0.79 -11.32
C LYS A 20 11.64 0.25 -9.89
N PRO A 21 12.70 -0.40 -9.39
CA PRO A 21 12.67 -1.12 -8.12
C PRO A 21 12.45 -0.15 -6.95
N TYR A 22 12.91 1.10 -7.08
CA TYR A 22 12.68 2.16 -6.12
C TYR A 22 11.19 2.51 -5.90
N LEU A 23 10.28 2.09 -6.79
CA LEU A 23 8.83 2.27 -6.58
C LEU A 23 8.24 1.25 -5.59
N GLU A 24 8.96 0.17 -5.28
CA GLU A 24 8.55 -0.81 -4.26
C GLU A 24 8.87 -0.35 -2.82
N GLU A 25 9.58 0.78 -2.68
CA GLU A 25 9.94 1.34 -1.38
C GLU A 25 8.74 1.88 -0.63
N LYS A 26 8.45 1.30 0.54
CA LYS A 26 7.26 1.65 1.33
C LYS A 26 7.41 2.98 2.04
N MET A 27 8.63 3.42 2.30
CA MET A 27 8.95 4.70 2.93
C MET A 27 8.37 5.89 2.16
N TRP A 28 8.15 5.76 0.85
CA TRP A 28 7.46 6.78 0.05
C TRP A 28 6.10 7.17 0.63
N PHE A 29 5.35 6.23 1.22
CA PHE A 29 4.07 6.54 1.83
C PHE A 29 4.22 7.45 3.07
N ALA A 30 5.24 7.24 3.90
CA ALA A 30 5.49 8.10 5.06
C ALA A 30 6.05 9.47 4.64
N LEU A 31 7.00 9.51 3.71
CA LEU A 31 7.58 10.75 3.18
C LEU A 31 6.54 11.64 2.50
N PHE A 32 5.52 11.04 1.86
CA PHE A 32 4.40 11.77 1.29
C PHE A 32 3.64 12.61 2.33
N TRP A 33 3.51 12.11 3.57
CA TRP A 33 2.78 12.76 4.65
C TRP A 33 3.65 13.67 5.53
N LEU A 34 4.98 13.68 5.36
CA LEU A 34 5.86 14.57 6.11
C LEU A 34 5.60 16.03 5.77
N GLN A 35 5.31 16.84 6.79
CA GLN A 35 5.00 18.26 6.63
C GLN A 35 6.11 19.03 5.88
N PRO A 36 7.41 18.85 6.18
CA PRO A 36 8.47 19.57 5.47
C PRO A 36 8.54 19.27 3.98
N LEU A 37 8.04 18.11 3.54
CA LEU A 37 8.02 17.70 2.13
C LEU A 37 6.73 18.11 1.41
N ARG A 38 5.76 18.71 2.11
CA ARG A 38 4.45 19.05 1.52
C ARG A 38 4.57 19.95 0.30
N GLU A 39 5.30 21.06 0.39
CA GLU A 39 5.44 22.00 -0.73
C GLU A 39 6.27 21.41 -1.87
N PHE A 40 7.25 20.57 -1.56
CA PHE A 40 7.96 19.78 -2.56
C PHE A 40 6.97 18.93 -3.37
N TRP A 41 6.14 18.12 -2.68
CA TRP A 41 5.15 17.28 -3.36
C TRP A 41 4.12 18.08 -4.16
N ARG A 42 3.62 19.19 -3.62
CA ARG A 42 2.68 20.07 -4.34
C ARG A 42 3.28 20.63 -5.62
N ARG A 43 4.55 21.00 -5.62
CA ARG A 43 5.26 21.51 -6.80
C ARG A 43 5.53 20.41 -7.82
N GLU A 44 6.09 19.27 -7.40
CA GLU A 44 6.48 18.19 -8.32
C GLU A 44 5.27 17.45 -8.92
N LEU A 45 4.20 17.28 -8.15
CA LEU A 45 3.00 16.58 -8.60
C LEU A 45 1.95 17.53 -9.18
N GLY A 46 1.94 18.80 -8.76
CA GLY A 46 0.82 19.72 -8.96
C GLY A 46 -0.32 19.49 -7.96
N GLU A 47 -1.01 20.58 -7.58
CA GLU A 47 -2.05 20.59 -6.54
C GLU A 47 -3.13 19.51 -6.74
N LYS A 48 -3.66 19.41 -7.96
CA LYS A 48 -4.72 18.46 -8.31
C LYS A 48 -4.31 17.01 -8.01
N TYR A 49 -3.10 16.63 -8.38
CA TYR A 49 -2.62 15.26 -8.21
C TYR A 49 -2.19 15.00 -6.78
N PHE A 50 -1.60 15.99 -6.11
CA PHE A 50 -1.29 15.91 -4.68
C PHE A 50 -2.55 15.60 -3.86
N ILE A 51 -3.65 16.35 -4.05
CA ILE A 51 -4.93 16.10 -3.36
C ILE A 51 -5.45 14.69 -3.67
N LYS A 52 -5.38 14.24 -4.93
CA LYS A 52 -5.80 12.87 -5.29
C LYS A 52 -4.96 11.78 -4.65
N LEU A 53 -3.66 11.99 -4.53
CA LEU A 53 -2.79 11.04 -3.83
C LEU A 53 -3.08 11.03 -2.32
N GLN A 54 -3.43 12.16 -1.71
CA GLN A 54 -3.87 12.20 -0.31
C GLN A 54 -5.17 11.41 -0.06
N GLU A 55 -6.07 11.30 -1.04
CA GLU A 55 -7.30 10.49 -0.94
C GLU A 55 -7.00 8.98 -0.94
N VAL A 56 -5.97 8.53 -1.68
CA VAL A 56 -5.71 7.11 -1.92
C VAL A 56 -4.54 6.53 -1.12
N ILE A 57 -3.58 7.35 -0.71
CA ILE A 57 -2.45 6.94 0.14
C ILE A 57 -2.92 7.05 1.60
N PRO A 58 -3.01 5.95 2.35
CA PRO A 58 -3.35 6.04 3.77
C PRO A 58 -2.31 6.86 4.54
N TYR A 59 -2.74 7.51 5.62
CA TYR A 59 -1.81 8.24 6.48
C TYR A 59 -0.74 7.30 7.02
N SER A 60 0.51 7.71 6.90
CA SER A 60 1.67 6.91 7.23
C SER A 60 2.69 7.72 8.02
N TRP A 61 3.34 7.04 8.93
CA TRP A 61 4.44 7.55 9.74
C TRP A 61 5.69 6.72 9.45
N LEU A 62 6.84 7.37 9.58
CA LEU A 62 8.13 6.70 9.64
C LEU A 62 8.45 6.42 11.10
N LEU A 63 8.81 5.19 11.47
CA LEU A 63 9.18 4.81 12.85
C LEU A 63 10.60 5.29 13.19
N ASP A 64 10.80 6.59 13.04
CA ASP A 64 12.05 7.26 13.39
C ASP A 64 12.17 7.37 14.92
N PRO A 65 13.21 6.80 15.54
CA PRO A 65 13.41 6.84 16.98
C PRO A 65 13.98 8.17 17.48
N THR A 66 14.15 9.18 16.61
CA THR A 66 14.64 10.50 16.99
C THR A 66 13.74 11.12 18.08
N PRO A 67 14.29 11.50 19.25
CA PRO A 67 13.51 12.07 20.33
C PRO A 67 12.81 13.38 19.91
N LEU A 68 11.53 13.51 20.27
CA LEU A 68 10.77 14.71 20.03
C LEU A 68 11.06 15.80 21.08
N PRO A 69 11.04 17.10 20.71
CA PRO A 69 10.98 18.18 21.69
C PRO A 69 9.81 18.00 22.66
N GLN A 70 9.94 18.50 23.90
CA GLN A 70 8.95 18.30 24.97
C GLN A 70 7.50 18.72 24.64
N HIS A 71 7.32 19.63 23.67
CA HIS A 71 6.02 20.16 23.27
C HIS A 71 5.52 19.59 21.92
N ALA A 72 6.26 18.67 21.31
CA ALA A 72 5.92 18.07 20.03
C ALA A 72 5.24 16.71 20.23
N VAL A 73 4.43 16.30 19.26
CA VAL A 73 3.75 15.00 19.25
C VAL A 73 3.83 14.37 17.87
N ILE A 74 3.73 13.05 17.81
CA ILE A 74 3.51 12.32 16.57
C ILE A 74 2.06 12.57 16.14
N PRO A 75 1.84 13.26 15.00
CA PRO A 75 0.52 13.77 14.65
C PRO A 75 -0.49 12.65 14.45
N ARG A 76 -1.73 12.86 14.93
CA ARG A 76 -2.88 11.93 14.85
C ARG A 76 -2.78 10.68 15.72
N LEU A 77 -1.62 10.44 16.34
CA LEU A 77 -1.45 9.43 17.38
C LEU A 77 -1.39 10.09 18.76
N GLU A 78 -1.01 11.37 18.82
CA GLU A 78 -0.90 12.18 20.04
C GLU A 78 0.01 11.53 21.10
N ILE A 79 1.10 10.93 20.64
CA ILE A 79 2.16 10.32 21.46
C ILE A 79 3.47 11.11 21.33
N HIS A 80 4.29 11.08 22.36
CA HIS A 80 5.61 11.72 22.40
C HIS A 80 6.73 10.76 21.99
N ASP A 81 6.61 9.48 22.37
CA ASP A 81 7.55 8.41 22.06
C ASP A 81 6.83 7.21 21.41
N TRP A 82 7.46 6.56 20.42
CA TRP A 82 6.92 5.36 19.76
C TRP A 82 6.62 4.20 20.72
N ARG A 83 7.29 4.13 21.87
CA ARG A 83 7.00 3.15 22.94
C ARG A 83 5.63 3.35 23.57
N GLU A 84 5.02 4.53 23.44
CA GLU A 84 3.63 4.71 23.81
C GLU A 84 2.69 3.99 22.82
N ALA A 85 3.05 3.94 21.53
CA ALA A 85 2.30 3.16 20.54
C ALA A 85 2.35 1.66 20.87
N ALA A 86 3.42 1.16 21.49
CA ALA A 86 3.50 -0.22 21.97
C ALA A 86 2.41 -0.54 23.01
N LYS A 87 2.00 0.47 23.79
CA LYS A 87 0.98 0.35 24.85
C LYS A 87 -0.46 0.42 24.35
N PHE A 88 -0.68 0.69 23.06
CA PHE A 88 -2.02 0.82 22.49
C PHE A 88 -2.88 -0.43 22.71
N SER A 89 -4.17 -0.21 22.97
CA SER A 89 -5.13 -1.32 23.06
C SER A 89 -5.39 -1.91 21.67
N GLN A 90 -5.99 -3.11 21.59
CA GLN A 90 -6.21 -3.78 20.30
C GLN A 90 -7.10 -2.96 19.34
N LYS A 91 -8.08 -2.22 19.87
CA LYS A 91 -8.96 -1.32 19.09
C LYS A 91 -8.25 -0.08 18.55
N ASP A 92 -7.15 0.35 19.18
CA ASP A 92 -6.38 1.52 18.77
C ASP A 92 -5.27 1.14 17.77
N ARG A 93 -5.19 -0.15 17.41
CA ARG A 93 -4.15 -0.74 16.56
C ARG A 93 -4.67 -1.16 15.18
N ASP A 94 -5.64 -0.44 14.63
CA ASP A 94 -5.95 -0.46 13.18
C ASP A 94 -4.81 0.21 12.38
N LEU A 95 -3.61 -0.36 12.54
CA LEU A 95 -2.31 0.16 12.12
C LEU A 95 -1.49 -1.00 11.54
N LEU A 96 -0.87 -0.76 10.39
CA LEU A 96 0.02 -1.67 9.71
C LEU A 96 1.47 -1.28 9.94
N LEU A 97 2.27 -2.21 10.45
CA LEU A 97 3.72 -2.14 10.36
C LEU A 97 4.14 -2.73 9.01
N LYS A 98 4.96 -1.99 8.26
CA LYS A 98 5.50 -2.44 6.98
C LYS A 98 6.99 -2.14 6.90
N VAL A 99 7.79 -3.18 6.73
CA VAL A 99 9.23 -3.04 6.50
C VAL A 99 9.46 -2.42 5.12
N SER A 100 10.18 -1.28 5.08
CA SER A 100 10.68 -0.65 3.86
C SER A 100 12.08 -1.18 3.51
N GLY A 101 12.52 -0.93 2.29
CA GLY A 101 13.74 -1.48 1.74
C GLY A 101 13.50 -2.76 0.94
N PHE A 102 14.52 -3.15 0.18
CA PHE A 102 14.66 -4.48 -0.40
C PHE A 102 14.97 -5.51 0.69
N SER A 103 13.97 -5.78 1.53
CA SER A 103 14.04 -6.85 2.53
C SER A 103 13.71 -8.20 1.88
N PRO A 104 14.41 -9.29 2.25
CA PRO A 104 13.98 -10.66 1.91
C PRO A 104 12.55 -10.99 2.38
N LEU A 105 12.04 -10.25 3.38
CA LEU A 105 10.66 -10.34 3.87
C LEU A 105 9.65 -9.55 3.00
N GLY A 106 10.13 -8.82 2.00
CA GLY A 106 9.31 -7.97 1.12
C GLY A 106 8.42 -8.74 0.15
N TRP A 107 8.63 -10.05 -0.01
CA TRP A 107 7.77 -10.91 -0.84
C TRP A 107 6.70 -11.64 -0.02
N GLY A 108 5.45 -11.57 -0.49
CA GLY A 108 4.29 -12.08 0.24
C GLY A 108 3.92 -11.20 1.44
N SER A 109 2.84 -11.53 2.14
CA SER A 109 2.34 -10.76 3.31
C SER A 109 3.28 -10.77 4.54
N ARG A 110 4.49 -11.34 4.42
CA ARG A 110 5.43 -11.59 5.52
C ARG A 110 6.06 -10.33 6.11
N GLY A 111 6.25 -9.30 5.30
CA GLY A 111 6.80 -8.00 5.71
C GLY A 111 5.75 -7.03 6.26
N ILE A 112 4.52 -7.48 6.51
CA ILE A 112 3.40 -6.66 6.97
C ILE A 112 2.79 -7.29 8.23
N ALA A 113 2.46 -6.47 9.22
CA ALA A 113 1.72 -6.90 10.39
C ALA A 113 0.61 -5.90 10.74
N LEU A 114 -0.59 -6.40 11.03
CA LEU A 114 -1.73 -5.60 11.49
C LEU A 114 -1.81 -5.66 13.01
N GLY A 115 -1.65 -4.51 13.66
CA GLY A 115 -1.56 -4.44 15.12
C GLY A 115 -2.79 -4.96 15.85
N SER A 116 -3.99 -4.81 15.27
CA SER A 116 -5.26 -5.32 15.81
C SER A 116 -5.34 -6.85 15.82
N ASP A 117 -4.50 -7.53 15.06
CA ASP A 117 -4.50 -8.99 14.93
C ASP A 117 -3.42 -9.64 15.80
N LEU A 118 -2.59 -8.83 16.45
CA LEU A 118 -1.47 -9.29 17.26
C LEU A 118 -1.78 -9.24 18.75
N PRO A 119 -1.38 -10.28 19.51
CA PRO A 119 -1.24 -10.18 20.96
C PRO A 119 -0.37 -8.98 21.33
N HIS A 120 -0.64 -8.37 22.48
CA HIS A 120 0.04 -7.16 22.92
C HIS A 120 1.58 -7.31 22.94
N ALA A 121 2.08 -8.40 23.52
CA ALA A 121 3.52 -8.67 23.59
C ALA A 121 4.20 -8.77 22.20
N GLU A 122 3.50 -9.33 21.20
CA GLU A 122 4.03 -9.43 19.83
C GLU A 122 3.99 -8.07 19.12
N TRP A 123 2.99 -7.23 19.40
CA TRP A 123 2.94 -5.86 18.92
C TRP A 123 4.09 -5.01 19.48
N GLU A 124 4.27 -5.02 20.80
CA GLU A 124 5.35 -4.32 21.49
C GLU A 124 6.72 -4.75 20.95
N LYS A 125 6.96 -6.06 20.84
CA LYS A 125 8.20 -6.61 20.28
C LYS A 125 8.49 -6.08 18.88
N ARG A 126 7.47 -5.93 18.03
CA ARG A 126 7.63 -5.42 16.66
C ARG A 126 7.92 -3.93 16.63
N ILE A 127 7.33 -3.14 17.52
CA ILE A 127 7.66 -1.72 17.66
C ILE A 127 9.10 -1.55 18.10
N GLU A 128 9.53 -2.23 19.17
CA GLU A 128 10.92 -2.16 19.66
C GLU A 128 11.92 -2.61 18.58
N HIS A 129 11.61 -3.70 17.88
CA HIS A 129 12.45 -4.16 16.77
C HIS A 129 12.56 -3.12 15.64
N ALA A 130 11.44 -2.48 15.27
CA ALA A 130 11.43 -1.45 14.24
C ALA A 130 12.26 -0.22 14.63
N LEU A 131 12.19 0.21 15.91
CA LEU A 131 13.01 1.30 16.43
C LEU A 131 14.49 0.93 16.47
N ALA A 132 14.83 -0.27 16.94
CA ALA A 132 16.21 -0.75 17.03
C ALA A 132 16.88 -0.96 15.67
N THR A 133 16.12 -1.31 14.64
CA THR A 133 16.63 -1.57 13.28
C THR A 133 16.41 -0.41 12.31
N PHE A 134 15.93 0.74 12.79
CA PHE A 134 15.52 1.85 11.93
C PHE A 134 16.57 2.26 10.89
N GLN A 135 17.84 2.34 11.28
CA GLN A 135 18.93 2.79 10.40
C GLN A 135 19.23 1.82 9.25
N SER A 136 18.99 0.51 9.43
CA SER A 136 19.32 -0.52 8.44
C SER A 136 18.10 -1.07 7.71
N SER A 137 16.93 -1.06 8.36
CA SER A 137 15.68 -1.60 7.85
C SER A 137 14.50 -0.74 8.34
N PRO A 138 14.34 0.48 7.79
CA PRO A 138 13.30 1.40 8.24
C PRO A 138 11.91 0.78 8.08
N THR A 139 11.07 0.97 9.09
CA THR A 139 9.69 0.49 9.10
C THR A 139 8.76 1.68 9.06
N ILE A 140 7.70 1.59 8.26
CA ILE A 140 6.59 2.54 8.32
C ILE A 140 5.46 1.97 9.17
N LEU A 141 4.74 2.85 9.83
CA LEU A 141 3.41 2.60 10.37
C LEU A 141 2.41 3.24 9.44
N GLN A 142 1.30 2.57 9.15
CA GLN A 142 0.30 3.06 8.23
C GLN A 142 -1.09 2.78 8.78
N LYS A 143 -2.00 3.74 8.66
CA LYS A 143 -3.40 3.50 9.01
C LYS A 143 -3.97 2.35 8.18
N PHE A 144 -4.56 1.36 8.84
CA PHE A 144 -5.21 0.25 8.15
C PHE A 144 -6.57 0.69 7.62
N HIS A 145 -6.86 0.33 6.36
CA HIS A 145 -8.17 0.50 5.76
C HIS A 145 -8.68 -0.84 5.29
N LYS A 146 -9.87 -1.21 5.75
CA LYS A 146 -10.56 -2.42 5.29
C LYS A 146 -11.04 -2.20 3.86
N GLY A 147 -10.70 -3.12 2.95
CA GLY A 147 -11.19 -3.07 1.58
C GLY A 147 -12.72 -3.16 1.53
N ALA A 148 -13.34 -2.46 0.58
CA ALA A 148 -14.79 -2.50 0.38
C ALA A 148 -15.24 -3.90 -0.04
N LEU A 149 -16.45 -4.29 0.40
CA LEU A 149 -17.07 -5.59 0.08
C LEU A 149 -17.98 -5.45 -1.14
N PHE A 150 -17.89 -6.41 -2.04
CA PHE A 150 -18.71 -6.52 -3.22
C PHE A 150 -19.20 -7.96 -3.37
N ASP A 151 -20.44 -8.13 -3.83
CA ASP A 151 -20.94 -9.41 -4.27
C ASP A 151 -20.49 -9.66 -5.71
N HIS A 152 -19.89 -10.83 -5.97
CA HIS A 152 -19.37 -11.18 -7.28
C HIS A 152 -19.69 -12.63 -7.61
N GLN A 153 -20.15 -12.89 -8.84
CA GLN A 153 -20.36 -14.25 -9.33
C GLN A 153 -19.10 -14.77 -10.01
N TYR A 154 -18.75 -16.02 -9.72
CA TYR A 154 -17.62 -16.70 -10.35
C TYR A 154 -17.96 -18.14 -10.68
N TRP A 155 -17.26 -18.68 -11.66
CA TRP A 155 -17.35 -20.09 -12.01
C TRP A 155 -16.52 -20.92 -11.03
N ASP A 156 -17.15 -21.85 -10.33
CA ASP A 156 -16.47 -22.80 -9.47
C ASP A 156 -16.19 -24.10 -10.25
N PRO A 157 -14.93 -24.40 -10.61
CA PRO A 157 -14.60 -25.55 -11.42
C PRO A 157 -14.89 -26.89 -10.72
N ASP A 158 -14.91 -26.93 -9.38
CA ASP A 158 -15.13 -28.16 -8.62
C ASP A 158 -16.60 -28.60 -8.65
N SER A 159 -17.53 -27.63 -8.59
CA SER A 159 -18.96 -27.89 -8.69
C SER A 159 -19.51 -27.78 -10.10
N GLY A 160 -18.82 -27.10 -11.01
CA GLY A 160 -19.33 -26.81 -12.36
C GLY A 160 -20.51 -25.84 -12.33
N GLU A 161 -20.56 -24.93 -11.35
CA GLU A 161 -21.66 -23.99 -11.16
C GLU A 161 -21.15 -22.55 -10.98
N LEU A 162 -22.03 -21.58 -11.28
CA LEU A 162 -21.81 -20.19 -10.90
C LEU A 162 -22.15 -19.99 -9.42
N LYS A 163 -21.15 -19.60 -8.63
CA LYS A 163 -21.31 -19.26 -7.21
C LYS A 163 -21.17 -17.76 -6.98
N ALA A 164 -21.90 -17.25 -5.99
CA ALA A 164 -21.72 -15.89 -5.51
C ALA A 164 -20.75 -15.85 -4.34
N MET A 165 -19.81 -14.90 -4.35
CA MET A 165 -18.91 -14.62 -3.24
C MET A 165 -19.02 -13.15 -2.86
N LYS A 166 -19.23 -12.89 -1.58
CA LYS A 166 -19.01 -11.57 -1.00
C LYS A 166 -17.54 -11.41 -0.66
N GLY A 167 -16.85 -10.52 -1.36
CA GLY A 167 -15.40 -10.41 -1.27
C GLY A 167 -14.88 -8.99 -1.22
N ARG A 168 -13.67 -8.83 -0.71
CA ARG A 168 -12.94 -7.56 -0.72
C ARG A 168 -12.14 -7.42 -2.00
N VAL A 169 -12.21 -6.24 -2.61
CA VAL A 169 -11.59 -5.99 -3.91
C VAL A 169 -10.31 -5.16 -3.77
N ARG A 170 -9.24 -5.64 -4.41
CA ARG A 170 -8.03 -4.87 -4.69
C ARG A 170 -7.94 -4.62 -6.20
N LEU A 171 -7.78 -3.36 -6.60
CA LEU A 171 -7.55 -2.98 -7.99
C LEU A 171 -6.06 -2.76 -8.26
N CYS A 172 -5.55 -3.39 -9.31
CA CYS A 172 -4.19 -3.20 -9.82
C CYS A 172 -4.27 -2.58 -11.22
N PRO A 173 -4.29 -1.25 -11.33
CA PRO A 173 -4.32 -0.58 -12.63
C PRO A 173 -2.97 -0.72 -13.35
N TYR A 174 -3.02 -0.99 -14.66
CA TYR A 174 -1.85 -1.10 -15.52
C TYR A 174 -1.72 0.14 -16.39
N TYR A 175 -0.72 0.96 -16.08
CA TYR A 175 -0.38 2.16 -16.82
C TYR A 175 0.80 1.93 -17.76
N PHE A 176 0.68 2.39 -19.00
CA PHE A 176 1.69 2.33 -20.04
C PHE A 176 2.10 3.74 -20.45
N VAL A 177 3.37 3.93 -20.80
CA VAL A 177 3.83 5.18 -21.42
C VAL A 177 3.84 4.95 -22.93
N GLU A 178 2.92 5.62 -23.63
CA GLU A 178 2.78 5.56 -25.08
C GLU A 178 2.98 6.96 -25.66
N ARG A 179 4.00 7.17 -26.51
CA ARG A 179 4.33 8.50 -27.10
C ARG A 179 4.36 9.61 -26.04
N ASP A 180 5.12 9.36 -24.96
CA ASP A 180 5.27 10.26 -23.80
C ASP A 180 3.98 10.58 -23.03
N ARG A 181 2.92 9.78 -23.20
CA ARG A 181 1.68 9.91 -22.45
C ARG A 181 1.39 8.66 -21.64
N VAL A 182 1.03 8.85 -20.37
CA VAL A 182 0.55 7.77 -19.51
C VAL A 182 -0.87 7.36 -19.91
N ARG A 183 -1.08 6.07 -20.18
CA ARG A 183 -2.36 5.47 -20.57
C ARG A 183 -2.71 4.31 -19.66
N LEU A 184 -3.91 4.34 -19.08
CA LEU A 184 -4.48 3.19 -18.38
C LEU A 184 -5.00 2.19 -19.41
N ARG A 185 -4.44 0.98 -19.42
CA ARG A 185 -4.82 -0.08 -20.37
C ARG A 185 -5.81 -1.09 -19.82
N GLY A 186 -6.01 -1.07 -18.50
CA GLY A 186 -6.94 -1.93 -17.79
C GLY A 186 -6.55 -2.00 -16.32
N ALA A 187 -7.32 -2.75 -15.55
CA ALA A 187 -6.97 -3.09 -14.18
C ALA A 187 -7.24 -4.57 -13.94
N LEU A 188 -6.43 -5.21 -13.10
CA LEU A 188 -6.77 -6.51 -12.54
C LEU A 188 -7.49 -6.28 -11.21
N ALA A 189 -8.71 -6.79 -11.08
CA ALA A 189 -9.39 -6.89 -9.80
C ALA A 189 -9.06 -8.25 -9.17
N THR A 190 -8.55 -8.20 -7.95
CA THR A 190 -8.39 -9.40 -7.09
C THR A 190 -9.47 -9.34 -6.03
N ILE A 191 -10.37 -10.31 -6.04
CA ILE A 191 -11.50 -10.41 -5.11
C ILE A 191 -11.20 -11.53 -4.14
N ALA A 192 -10.91 -11.20 -2.88
CA ALA A 192 -10.64 -12.18 -1.83
C ALA A 192 -11.86 -12.36 -0.93
N PRO A 193 -12.04 -13.51 -0.27
CA PRO A 193 -13.11 -13.73 0.70
C PRO A 193 -13.19 -12.63 1.78
N ALA A 194 -14.40 -12.35 2.30
CA ALA A 194 -14.67 -11.22 3.18
C ALA A 194 -13.87 -11.22 4.51
N ASP A 195 -13.47 -12.40 4.98
CA ASP A 195 -12.66 -12.64 6.18
C ASP A 195 -11.18 -12.25 5.96
N LYS A 196 -10.71 -12.18 4.72
CA LYS A 196 -9.33 -11.79 4.41
C LYS A 196 -9.16 -10.28 4.56
N LYS A 197 -8.15 -9.87 5.32
CA LYS A 197 -7.78 -8.45 5.53
C LYS A 197 -6.68 -7.98 4.59
N PHE A 198 -5.72 -8.86 4.26
CA PHE A 198 -4.63 -8.57 3.33
C PHE A 198 -4.97 -9.08 1.94
N LEU A 199 -5.08 -8.16 0.98
CA LEU A 199 -5.48 -8.50 -0.39
C LEU A 199 -4.24 -8.67 -1.27
N HIS A 200 -3.92 -9.91 -1.60
CA HIS A 200 -2.85 -10.28 -2.53
C HIS A 200 -3.29 -11.46 -3.42
N GLY A 201 -2.42 -11.86 -4.35
CA GLY A 201 -2.64 -13.12 -5.08
C GLY A 201 -2.62 -14.27 -4.08
N MET A 202 -3.76 -14.95 -3.92
CA MET A 202 -3.97 -16.08 -3.03
C MET A 202 -4.89 -17.09 -3.73
N SER A 203 -4.81 -18.36 -3.37
CA SER A 203 -5.58 -19.45 -4.00
C SER A 203 -7.09 -19.26 -3.87
N GLU A 204 -7.53 -18.63 -2.78
CA GLU A 204 -8.95 -18.37 -2.49
C GLU A 204 -9.48 -17.11 -3.21
N ALA A 205 -8.62 -16.36 -3.93
CA ALA A 205 -9.03 -15.12 -4.59
C ALA A 205 -9.42 -15.33 -6.06
N ILE A 206 -10.43 -14.59 -6.49
CA ILE A 206 -10.89 -14.54 -7.88
C ILE A 206 -10.14 -13.42 -8.59
N LEU A 207 -9.61 -13.71 -9.78
CA LEU A 207 -8.91 -12.75 -10.63
C LEU A 207 -9.81 -12.36 -11.79
N VAL A 208 -10.20 -11.08 -11.82
CA VAL A 208 -11.14 -10.55 -12.81
C VAL A 208 -10.45 -9.44 -13.62
N PRO A 209 -10.27 -9.61 -14.94
CA PRO A 209 -9.84 -8.51 -15.78
C PRO A 209 -10.94 -7.43 -15.77
N SER A 210 -10.57 -6.21 -15.41
CA SER A 210 -11.47 -5.07 -15.37
C SER A 210 -11.19 -4.16 -16.56
N LYS A 211 -12.24 -3.84 -17.31
CA LYS A 211 -12.18 -2.88 -18.41
C LYS A 211 -12.43 -1.48 -17.87
N THR A 212 -11.54 -0.56 -18.17
CA THR A 212 -11.79 0.87 -17.96
C THR A 212 -12.64 1.39 -19.10
N HIS A 213 -13.95 1.49 -18.89
CA HIS A 213 -14.80 2.28 -19.78
C HIS A 213 -14.50 3.75 -19.56
N PHE A 214 -13.75 4.37 -20.47
CA PHE A 214 -13.70 5.82 -20.57
C PHE A 214 -15.05 6.32 -21.09
N CYS A 215 -16.03 6.39 -20.20
CA CYS A 215 -17.26 7.11 -20.51
C CYS A 215 -16.94 8.59 -20.36
N SER A 216 -17.04 9.36 -21.44
CA SER A 216 -16.93 10.82 -21.46
C SER A 216 -18.13 11.53 -20.79
N LEU A 217 -18.78 10.88 -19.82
CA LEU A 217 -19.87 11.44 -19.06
C LEU A 217 -19.30 12.20 -17.87
N GLY A 218 -19.53 13.52 -17.88
CA GLY A 218 -19.08 14.47 -16.86
C GLY A 218 -19.45 14.03 -15.45
N LEU A 219 -18.67 14.51 -14.49
CA LEU A 219 -18.89 14.33 -13.05
C LEU A 219 -20.37 14.52 -12.67
N GLN A 220 -21.10 13.44 -12.50
CA GLN A 220 -22.29 13.45 -11.65
C GLN A 220 -21.84 13.08 -10.24
N ARG A 221 -21.96 14.06 -9.35
CA ARG A 221 -21.77 13.90 -7.90
C ARG A 221 -22.74 12.83 -7.41
N LEU A 222 -22.24 11.87 -6.62
CA LEU A 222 -23.09 11.02 -5.80
C LEU A 222 -23.75 11.88 -4.70
N PRO A 223 -25.04 11.69 -4.41
CA PRO A 223 -25.70 12.39 -3.31
C PRO A 223 -25.15 11.91 -1.95
N ARG A 224 -25.22 12.81 -0.97
CA ARG A 224 -24.73 12.62 0.41
C ARG A 224 -25.46 11.51 1.15
#